data_AF-A0A2R8CKX9-F1
#
_entry.id   AF-A0A2R8CKX9-F1
#
_cell.length_a   1.000
_cell.length_b   1.000
_cell.length_c   1.000
_cell.angle_alpha   90.00
_cell.angle_beta   90.00
_cell.angle_gamma   90.00
#
_symmetry.space_group_name_H-M   'P 1'
#
loop_
_entity.id
_entity.type
_entity.pdbx_description
1 polymer ?
#
loop_
_entity_poly.entity_id
_entity_poly.type
_entity_poly.pdbx_seq_one_letter_code
_entity_poly.pdbx_strand_id
1 'polypeptide(L)'
;METFATILSGVIVFVLGQLMMRFVIEPAADLKRELGSITNTFLERANGEHSVGLRSDDSSILLRQHAAKLMQGLWSIPMYHRVRIFFGLPPAEHIVQAARDLNVIARFIDELAENAKKQRADEVSYKIHGEIHDAIQSLADNLGIAVFLGSITRLLDPPEQS
;
A
#
# COMPACT_ATOMS: atom_id res chain seq x y z
N MET A 1 -16.76 -44.07 27.06
CA MET A 1 -15.39 -43.58 26.78
C MET A 1 -15.27 -43.08 25.34
N GLU A 2 -15.78 -43.80 24.34
CA GLU A 2 -15.64 -43.39 22.91
C GLU A 2 -16.34 -42.09 22.54
N THR A 3 -17.58 -41.86 22.99
CA THR A 3 -18.34 -40.65 22.67
C THR A 3 -17.65 -39.38 23.15
N PHE A 4 -17.02 -39.43 24.32
CA PHE A 4 -16.25 -38.31 24.87
C PHE A 4 -15.00 -38.02 24.02
N ALA A 5 -14.31 -39.06 23.56
CA ALA A 5 -13.14 -38.91 22.68
C ALA A 5 -13.52 -38.28 21.33
N THR A 6 -14.66 -38.66 20.74
CA THR A 6 -15.13 -38.08 19.46
C THR A 6 -15.51 -36.61 19.62
N ILE A 7 -16.19 -36.25 20.71
CA ILE A 7 -16.52 -34.85 21.02
C ILE A 7 -15.24 -34.04 21.22
N LEU A 8 -14.30 -34.56 22.01
CA LEU A 8 -13.02 -33.89 22.27
C LEU A 8 -12.20 -33.71 21.00
N SER A 9 -12.17 -34.72 20.12
CA SER A 9 -11.53 -34.64 18.81
C SER A 9 -12.16 -33.55 17.95
N GLY A 10 -13.49 -33.44 17.94
CA GLY A 10 -14.20 -32.37 17.21
C GLY A 10 -13.82 -30.98 17.71
N VAL A 11 -13.75 -30.80 19.04
CA VAL A 11 -13.34 -29.53 19.67
C VAL A 11 -11.88 -29.20 19.32
N ILE A 12 -10.97 -30.17 19.37
CA ILE A 12 -9.55 -29.94 19.03
C ILE A 12 -9.40 -29.49 17.58
N VAL A 13 -10.04 -30.20 16.64
CA VAL A 13 -10.00 -29.84 15.22
C VAL A 13 -10.59 -28.45 15.00
N PHE A 14 -11.70 -28.13 15.67
CA PHE A 14 -12.31 -26.81 15.60
C PHE A 14 -11.37 -25.70 16.10
N VAL A 15 -10.76 -25.88 17.28
CA VAL A 15 -9.83 -24.90 17.87
C VAL A 15 -8.60 -24.72 16.99
N LEU A 16 -8.03 -25.81 16.44
CA LEU A 16 -6.91 -25.73 15.51
C LEU A 16 -7.28 -24.99 14.22
N GLY A 17 -8.49 -25.22 13.68
CA GLY A 17 -9.01 -24.48 12.54
C GLY A 17 -9.14 -22.98 12.83
N GLN A 18 -9.70 -22.62 13.99
CA GLN A 18 -9.81 -21.21 14.42
C GLN A 18 -8.45 -20.55 14.59
N LEU A 19 -7.48 -21.25 15.17
CA LEU A 19 -6.11 -20.76 15.28
C LEU A 19 -5.49 -20.49 13.90
N MET A 20 -5.59 -21.43 12.96
CA MET A 20 -5.10 -21.23 11.60
C MET A 20 -5.78 -20.05 10.90
N MET A 21 -7.09 -19.88 11.09
CA MET A 21 -7.84 -18.77 10.50
C MET A 21 -7.33 -17.41 11.00
N ARG A 22 -7.19 -17.26 12.33
CA ARG A 22 -6.75 -15.98 12.94
C ARG A 22 -5.27 -15.69 12.79
N PHE A 23 -4.41 -16.70 12.79
CA PHE A 23 -2.96 -16.48 12.74
C PHE A 23 -2.41 -16.35 11.32
N VAL A 24 -3.10 -16.87 10.31
CA VAL A 24 -2.57 -16.91 8.93
C VAL A 24 -3.52 -16.29 7.93
N ILE A 25 -4.79 -16.73 7.92
CA ILE A 25 -5.74 -16.34 6.86
C ILE A 25 -6.13 -14.86 7.01
N GLU A 26 -6.54 -14.46 8.21
CA GLU A 26 -6.90 -13.06 8.52
C GLU A 26 -5.75 -12.08 8.22
N PRO A 27 -4.54 -12.24 8.78
CA PRO A 27 -3.47 -11.27 8.52
C PRO A 27 -3.00 -11.25 7.05
N ALA A 28 -3.05 -12.39 6.35
CA ALA A 28 -2.77 -12.42 4.91
C ALA A 28 -3.85 -11.69 4.08
N ALA A 29 -5.12 -11.85 4.45
CA ALA A 29 -6.24 -11.15 3.80
C ALA A 29 -6.18 -9.64 4.07
N ASP A 30 -5.83 -9.23 5.29
CA ASP A 30 -5.72 -7.83 5.65
C ASP A 30 -4.57 -7.14 4.93
N LEU A 31 -3.41 -7.81 4.79
CA LEU A 31 -2.32 -7.30 3.97
C LEU A 31 -2.75 -7.10 2.51
N LYS A 32 -3.54 -8.02 1.93
CA LYS A 32 -4.09 -7.83 0.58
C LYS A 32 -5.08 -6.67 0.49
N ARG A 33 -5.94 -6.51 1.50
CA ARG A 33 -6.87 -5.37 1.57
C ARG A 33 -6.11 -4.06 1.61
N GLU A 34 -5.02 -4.00 2.37
CA GLU A 34 -4.17 -2.81 2.44
C GLU A 34 -3.53 -2.48 1.09
N LEU A 35 -3.01 -3.48 0.38
CA LEU A 35 -2.50 -3.32 -1.00
C LEU A 35 -3.58 -2.77 -1.95
N GLY A 36 -4.80 -3.30 -1.86
CA GLY A 36 -5.95 -2.81 -2.62
C GLY A 36 -6.36 -1.39 -2.23
N SER A 37 -6.32 -1.05 -0.94
CA SER A 37 -6.64 0.29 -0.45
C SER A 37 -5.64 1.32 -0.97
N ILE A 38 -4.35 0.99 -0.97
CA ILE A 38 -3.30 1.84 -1.54
C ILE A 38 -3.60 2.09 -3.01
N THR A 39 -3.85 1.02 -3.77
CA THR A 39 -4.21 1.12 -5.20
C THR A 39 -5.40 2.05 -5.40
N ASN A 40 -6.45 1.88 -4.60
CA ASN A 40 -7.67 2.68 -4.69
C ASN A 40 -7.40 4.16 -4.37
N THR A 41 -6.65 4.46 -3.31
CA THR A 41 -6.27 5.84 -2.96
C THR A 41 -5.52 6.53 -4.09
N PHE A 42 -4.59 5.84 -4.75
CA PHE A 42 -3.89 6.41 -5.90
C PHE A 42 -4.81 6.56 -7.12
N LEU A 43 -5.70 5.61 -7.39
CA LEU A 43 -6.63 5.66 -8.53
C LEU A 43 -7.67 6.78 -8.37
N GLU A 44 -8.24 6.94 -7.17
CA GLU A 44 -9.14 8.05 -6.82
C GLU A 44 -8.47 9.40 -7.06
N ARG A 45 -7.18 9.51 -6.76
CA ARG A 45 -6.41 10.74 -6.93
C ARG A 45 -5.97 10.97 -8.38
N ALA A 46 -5.79 9.91 -9.15
CA ALA A 46 -5.44 9.99 -10.58
C ALA A 46 -6.64 10.36 -11.46
N ASN A 47 -7.87 9.97 -11.11
CA ASN A 47 -9.05 10.24 -11.94
C ASN A 47 -9.61 11.67 -11.83
N GLY A 48 -9.00 12.57 -11.04
CA GLY A 48 -9.32 14.01 -11.05
C GLY A 48 -10.72 14.43 -10.55
N GLU A 49 -11.69 13.51 -10.42
CA GLU A 49 -13.06 13.81 -9.97
C GLU A 49 -13.13 14.15 -8.48
N HIS A 50 -12.13 13.72 -7.70
CA HIS A 50 -11.96 14.13 -6.32
C HIS A 50 -10.74 15.05 -6.20
N SER A 51 -10.90 16.29 -6.66
CA SER A 51 -10.25 17.46 -6.05
C SER A 51 -10.74 17.61 -4.58
N VAL A 52 -10.57 16.57 -3.77
CA VAL A 52 -10.60 16.71 -2.31
C VAL A 52 -9.39 17.56 -2.03
N GLY A 53 -9.68 18.83 -1.69
CA GLY A 53 -8.71 19.90 -1.61
C GLY A 53 -7.40 19.41 -1.02
N LEU A 54 -6.31 19.79 -1.69
CA LEU A 54 -4.94 19.63 -1.24
C LEU A 54 -4.75 20.37 0.11
N ARG A 55 -5.31 19.83 1.18
CA ARG A 55 -4.65 19.88 2.48
C ARG A 55 -3.58 18.80 2.37
N SER A 56 -2.44 19.23 1.85
CA SER A 56 -1.19 18.48 1.80
C SER A 56 -0.95 17.59 3.00
N ASP A 57 -1.28 18.11 4.19
CA ASP A 57 -1.05 17.47 5.48
C ASP A 57 -1.88 16.17 5.58
N ASP A 58 -3.10 16.14 5.06
CA ASP A 58 -3.96 14.96 5.17
C ASP A 58 -3.51 13.84 4.21
N SER A 59 -2.99 14.20 3.04
CA SER A 59 -2.51 13.24 2.04
C SER A 59 -1.18 12.60 2.43
N SER A 60 -0.22 13.37 2.96
CA SER A 60 1.06 12.83 3.42
C SER A 60 0.89 11.94 4.65
N ILE A 61 0.01 12.32 5.59
CA ILE A 61 -0.34 11.51 6.75
C ILE A 61 -0.96 10.18 6.30
N LEU A 62 -1.89 10.21 5.34
CA LEU A 62 -2.57 9.02 4.85
C LEU A 62 -1.59 8.04 4.15
N LEU A 63 -0.66 8.54 3.32
CA LEU A 63 0.37 7.70 2.71
C LEU A 63 1.34 7.09 3.74
N ARG A 64 1.73 7.86 4.77
CA ARG A 64 2.54 7.34 5.89
C ARG A 64 1.79 6.27 6.68
N GLN A 65 0.48 6.43 6.87
CA GLN A 65 -0.35 5.41 7.51
C GLN A 65 -0.39 4.12 6.69
N HIS A 66 -0.55 4.22 5.37
CA HIS A 66 -0.48 3.04 4.48
C HIS A 66 0.88 2.34 4.55
N ALA A 67 1.98 3.10 4.56
CA ALA A 67 3.32 2.54 4.73
C ALA A 67 3.48 1.79 6.07
N ALA A 68 2.99 2.38 7.16
CA ALA A 68 3.02 1.77 8.48
C ALA A 68 2.18 0.48 8.54
N LYS A 69 0.98 0.49 7.94
CA LYS A 69 0.08 -0.69 7.87
C LYS A 69 0.66 -1.81 7.02
N LEU A 70 1.34 -1.51 5.92
CA LEU A 70 2.08 -2.50 5.13
C LEU A 70 3.16 -3.19 5.94
N MET A 71 3.97 -2.41 6.67
CA MET A 71 5.00 -2.96 7.54
C MET A 71 4.39 -3.79 8.67
N GLN A 72 3.31 -3.30 9.30
CA GLN A 72 2.60 -4.04 10.34
C GLN A 72 2.08 -5.39 9.80
N GLY A 73 1.39 -5.39 8.65
CA GLY A 73 0.86 -6.59 8.03
C GLY A 73 1.95 -7.59 7.66
N LEU A 74 3.12 -7.13 7.20
CA LEU A 74 4.27 -7.99 6.93
C LEU A 74 4.76 -8.72 8.19
N TRP A 75 4.90 -8.01 9.31
CA TRP A 75 5.39 -8.58 10.56
C TRP A 75 4.34 -9.39 11.33
N SER A 76 3.05 -9.17 11.06
CA SER A 76 1.95 -9.93 11.68
C SER A 76 1.78 -11.35 11.14
N ILE A 77 2.36 -11.67 9.97
CA ILE A 77 2.19 -12.98 9.34
C ILE A 77 3.35 -13.91 9.74
N PRO A 78 3.10 -14.98 10.53
CA PRO A 78 4.11 -15.96 10.86
C PRO A 78 4.50 -16.77 9.62
N MET A 79 5.79 -17.12 9.50
CA MET A 79 6.32 -17.89 8.36
C MET A 79 5.92 -17.30 6.99
N TYR A 80 6.07 -15.97 6.85
CA TYR A 80 5.70 -15.20 5.66
C TYR A 80 6.04 -15.89 4.33
N HIS A 81 7.22 -16.52 4.23
CA HIS A 81 7.66 -17.21 3.02
C HIS A 81 6.72 -18.35 2.56
N ARG A 82 6.08 -19.07 3.48
CA ARG A 82 5.11 -20.12 3.12
C ARG A 82 3.75 -19.52 2.81
N VAL A 83 3.34 -18.55 3.62
CA VAL A 83 2.05 -17.86 3.46
C VAL A 83 1.98 -17.10 2.14
N ARG A 84 3.08 -16.46 1.71
CA ARG A 84 3.13 -15.74 0.43
C ARG A 84 2.88 -16.64 -0.77
N ILE A 85 3.34 -17.89 -0.74
CA ILE A 85 3.15 -18.82 -1.86
C ILE A 85 1.68 -19.26 -1.89
N PHE A 86 1.12 -19.60 -0.73
CA PHE A 86 -0.26 -20.07 -0.65
C PHE A 86 -1.28 -18.96 -0.95
N PHE A 87 -1.02 -17.74 -0.49
CA PHE A 87 -1.91 -16.60 -0.68
C PHE A 87 -1.54 -15.72 -1.89
N GLY A 88 -0.44 -15.97 -2.60
CA GLY A 88 0.01 -15.11 -3.70
C GLY A 88 0.33 -13.68 -3.23
N LEU A 89 1.06 -13.54 -2.12
CA LEU A 89 1.52 -12.24 -1.62
C LEU A 89 2.86 -11.86 -2.26
N PRO A 90 3.16 -10.56 -2.41
CA PRO A 90 4.47 -10.09 -2.86
C PRO A 90 5.59 -10.60 -1.93
N PRO A 91 6.86 -10.64 -2.37
CA PRO A 91 7.96 -10.94 -1.45
C PRO A 91 8.12 -9.82 -0.41
N ALA A 92 8.65 -10.16 0.77
CA ALA A 92 8.79 -9.23 1.89
C ALA A 92 9.58 -7.96 1.51
N GLU A 93 10.63 -8.12 0.71
CA GLU A 93 11.47 -7.02 0.21
C GLU A 93 10.67 -6.00 -0.60
N HIS A 94 9.74 -6.46 -1.43
CA HIS A 94 8.88 -5.60 -2.24
C HIS A 94 7.88 -4.82 -1.39
N ILE A 95 7.37 -5.41 -0.30
CA ILE A 95 6.50 -4.71 0.66
C ILE A 95 7.28 -3.64 1.41
N VAL A 96 8.51 -3.96 1.86
CA VAL A 96 9.38 -2.99 2.52
C VAL A 96 9.74 -1.84 1.57
N GLN A 97 10.05 -2.15 0.32
CA GLN A 97 10.35 -1.13 -0.69
C GLN A 97 9.13 -0.25 -0.96
N ALA A 98 7.95 -0.85 -1.17
CA ALA A 98 6.71 -0.10 -1.36
C ALA A 98 6.37 0.82 -0.17
N ALA A 99 6.59 0.36 1.07
CA ALA A 99 6.43 1.20 2.26
C ALA A 99 7.44 2.37 2.30
N ARG A 100 8.67 2.16 1.82
CA ARG A 100 9.65 3.25 1.67
C ARG A 100 9.23 4.24 0.59
N ASP A 101 8.80 3.75 -0.57
CA ASP A 101 8.37 4.57 -1.70
C ASP A 101 7.16 5.44 -1.32
N LEU A 102 6.19 4.88 -0.58
CA LEU A 102 5.07 5.63 0.00
C LEU A 102 5.51 6.77 0.94
N ASN A 103 6.51 6.51 1.80
CA ASN A 103 7.05 7.53 2.70
C ASN A 103 7.82 8.64 1.95
N VAL A 104 8.51 8.27 0.87
CA VAL A 104 9.19 9.21 -0.03
C VAL A 104 8.16 10.13 -0.69
N ILE A 105 7.10 9.56 -1.28
CA ILE A 105 5.99 10.35 -1.87
C ILE A 105 5.35 11.26 -0.83
N ALA A 106 5.10 10.77 0.39
CA ALA A 106 4.54 11.59 1.47
C ALA A 106 5.42 12.78 1.84
N ARG A 107 6.74 12.60 1.91
CA ARG A 107 7.70 13.68 2.18
C ARG A 107 7.68 14.73 1.07
N PHE A 108 7.57 14.33 -0.18
CA PHE A 108 7.46 15.28 -1.29
C PHE A 108 6.16 16.09 -1.23
N ILE A 109 5.04 15.47 -0.86
CA ILE A 109 3.78 16.20 -0.67
C ILE A 109 3.93 17.25 0.44
N ASP A 110 4.59 16.91 1.56
CA ASP A 110 4.88 17.87 2.65
C ASP A 110 5.76 19.03 2.14
N GLU A 111 6.82 18.73 1.38
CA GLU A 111 7.77 19.71 0.87
C GLU A 111 7.13 20.65 -0.16
N LEU A 112 6.32 20.12 -1.09
CA LEU A 112 5.54 20.92 -2.04
C LEU A 112 4.58 21.86 -1.33
N ALA A 113 3.94 21.40 -0.27
CA ALA A 113 3.00 22.21 0.49
C ALA A 113 3.66 23.33 1.26
N GLU A 114 4.82 23.05 1.87
CA GLU A 114 5.63 24.05 2.55
C GLU A 114 6.15 25.10 1.56
N ASN A 115 6.57 24.67 0.38
CA ASN A 115 7.09 25.55 -0.68
C ASN A 115 5.99 26.37 -1.37
N ALA A 116 4.78 25.80 -1.52
CA ALA A 116 3.60 26.54 -1.99
C ALA A 116 3.21 27.67 -1.02
N LYS A 117 3.32 27.43 0.29
CA LYS A 117 3.14 28.49 1.32
C LYS A 117 4.22 29.57 1.25
N LYS A 118 5.42 29.24 0.75
CA LYS A 118 6.60 30.13 0.65
C LYS A 118 6.78 30.82 -0.71
N GLN A 119 5.85 30.67 -1.67
CA GLN A 119 5.91 31.28 -3.02
C GLN A 119 7.25 31.07 -3.76
N ARG A 120 7.83 29.87 -3.68
CA ARG A 120 9.02 29.44 -4.45
C ARG A 120 8.71 28.22 -5.32
N ALA A 121 7.71 28.34 -6.20
CA ALA A 121 7.11 27.20 -6.91
C ALA A 121 7.95 26.65 -8.08
N ASP A 122 8.84 27.46 -8.66
CA ASP A 122 9.35 27.19 -10.02
C ASP A 122 10.60 26.29 -10.05
N GLU A 123 11.39 26.24 -8.98
CA GLU A 123 12.67 25.51 -8.94
C GLU A 123 12.54 24.06 -8.43
N VAL A 124 11.46 23.76 -7.70
CA VAL A 124 11.28 22.47 -7.01
C VAL A 124 10.56 21.45 -7.93
N SER A 125 9.76 21.92 -8.88
CA SER A 125 8.88 21.08 -9.71
C SER A 125 9.61 20.04 -10.58
N TYR A 126 10.80 20.37 -11.10
CA TYR A 126 11.55 19.52 -12.04
C TYR A 126 12.29 18.36 -11.38
N LYS A 127 12.85 18.56 -10.17
CA LYS A 127 13.55 17.49 -9.43
C LYS A 127 12.55 16.51 -8.80
N ILE A 128 11.38 17.02 -8.44
CA ILE A 128 10.28 16.25 -7.86
C ILE A 128 9.67 15.27 -8.85
N HIS A 129 9.59 15.63 -10.14
CA HIS A 129 8.98 14.76 -11.15
C HIS A 129 9.72 13.43 -11.35
N GLY A 130 11.06 13.44 -11.36
CA GLY A 130 11.85 12.21 -11.56
C GLY A 130 11.74 11.24 -10.37
N GLU A 131 11.98 11.74 -9.15
CA GLU A 131 11.97 10.89 -7.96
C GLU A 131 10.57 10.36 -7.61
N ILE A 132 9.51 11.12 -7.89
CA ILE A 132 8.12 10.63 -7.76
C ILE A 132 7.82 9.57 -8.81
N HIS A 133 8.20 9.78 -10.07
CA HIS A 133 7.96 8.82 -11.14
C HIS A 133 8.64 7.47 -10.83
N ASP A 134 9.91 7.51 -10.41
CA ASP A 134 10.67 6.32 -10.03
C ASP A 134 10.04 5.59 -8.83
N ALA A 135 9.62 6.33 -7.80
CA ALA A 135 8.97 5.76 -6.61
C ALA A 135 7.61 5.13 -6.96
N ILE A 136 6.83 5.78 -7.82
CA ILE A 136 5.53 5.31 -8.32
C ILE A 136 5.72 4.06 -9.19
N GLN A 137 6.71 4.05 -10.07
CA GLN A 137 6.98 2.91 -10.94
C GLN A 137 7.51 1.71 -10.16
N SER A 138 8.43 1.95 -9.21
CA SER A 138 8.87 0.96 -8.22
C SER A 138 7.68 0.41 -7.42
N LEU A 139 6.76 1.25 -6.95
CA LEU A 139 5.55 0.84 -6.25
C LEU A 139 4.67 -0.08 -7.11
N ALA A 140 4.50 0.25 -8.39
CA ALA A 140 3.70 -0.50 -9.35
C ALA A 140 4.30 -1.89 -9.61
N ASP A 141 5.60 -1.94 -9.90
CA ASP A 141 6.34 -3.15 -10.20
C ASP A 141 6.43 -4.07 -8.97
N ASN A 142 6.62 -3.48 -7.79
CA ASN A 142 6.81 -4.22 -6.55
C ASN A 142 5.51 -4.77 -5.97
N LEU A 143 4.40 -4.05 -6.11
CA LEU A 143 3.11 -4.50 -5.60
C LEU A 143 2.32 -5.33 -6.63
N GLY A 144 2.83 -5.48 -7.86
CA GLY A 144 2.15 -6.22 -8.92
C GLY A 144 0.82 -5.59 -9.35
N ILE A 145 0.66 -4.29 -9.13
CA ILE A 145 -0.56 -3.54 -9.46
C ILE A 145 -0.49 -3.17 -10.94
N ALA A 146 -0.70 -4.15 -11.82
CA ALA A 146 -0.66 -3.97 -13.28
C ALA A 146 -1.70 -2.95 -13.83
N VAL A 147 -2.65 -2.50 -12.99
CA VAL A 147 -3.68 -1.50 -13.34
C VAL A 147 -3.14 -0.05 -13.30
N PHE A 148 -1.96 0.16 -12.72
CA PHE A 148 -1.44 1.47 -12.32
C PHE A 148 -0.76 2.27 -13.45
N LEU A 149 -0.15 1.60 -14.43
CA LEU A 149 0.66 2.27 -15.46
C LEU A 149 -0.16 3.10 -16.45
N GLY A 150 -1.40 2.70 -16.75
CA GLY A 150 -2.24 3.39 -17.75
C GLY A 150 -2.87 4.70 -17.28
N SER A 151 -3.06 4.88 -15.97
CA SER A 151 -3.74 6.07 -15.42
C SER A 151 -2.75 7.16 -14.98
N ILE A 152 -1.52 6.80 -14.60
CA ILE A 152 -0.53 7.78 -14.13
C ILE A 152 0.26 8.43 -15.27
N THR A 153 0.44 7.76 -16.41
CA THR A 153 0.94 8.42 -17.64
C THR A 153 0.06 9.59 -18.05
N ARG A 154 -1.25 9.52 -17.80
CA ARG A 154 -2.19 10.63 -18.05
C ARG A 154 -2.11 11.79 -17.04
N LEU A 155 -1.55 11.55 -15.85
CA LEU A 155 -1.41 12.58 -14.81
C LEU A 155 -0.10 13.37 -14.92
N LEU A 156 0.90 12.79 -15.59
CA LEU A 156 2.25 13.33 -15.73
C LEU A 156 2.53 13.89 -17.14
N ASP A 157 1.61 13.75 -18.09
CA ASP A 157 1.71 14.48 -19.35
C ASP A 157 1.50 15.98 -19.08
N PRO A 158 2.45 16.86 -19.44
CA PRO A 158 2.22 18.29 -19.37
C PRO A 158 1.02 18.65 -20.25
N PRO A 159 0.21 19.66 -19.88
CA PRO A 159 -0.88 20.09 -20.74
C PRO A 159 -0.29 20.41 -22.12
N GLU A 160 -0.74 19.67 -23.14
CA GLU A 160 -0.44 20.02 -24.52
C GLU A 160 -0.80 21.50 -24.68
N GLN A 161 0.23 22.31 -24.98
CA GLN A 161 0.04 23.70 -25.35
C GLN A 161 -0.71 23.70 -26.69
N SER A 162 -2.03 23.87 -26.62
CA SER A 162 -2.88 24.26 -27.76
C SER A 162 -3.31 25.71 -27.60
#